data_AF-A0A1Z9VE52-F1
#
_entry.id   AF-A0A1Z9VE52-F1
#
_cell.length_a   1.000
_cell.length_b   1.000
_cell.length_c   1.000
_cell.angle_alpha   90.00
_cell.angle_beta   90.00
_cell.angle_gamma   90.00
#
_symmetry.space_group_name_H-M   'P 1'
#
loop_
_entity.id
_entity.type
_entity.pdbx_description
1 polymer ?
#
loop_
_entity_poly.entity_id
_entity_poly.type
_entity_poly.pdbx_seq_one_letter_code
_entity_poly.pdbx_strand_id
1 'polypeptide(L)' 'MTSKNKQSINMKWPYKTKNYVLFGAGVFVIIVGYLTMYLGEVDSFQSLVLSPMLLLIGYLVLIPYALFKK' A
#
# COMPACT_ATOMS: atom_id res chain seq x y z
N MET A 1 49.49 2.88 -1.51
CA MET A 1 48.27 2.32 -2.15
C MET A 1 47.21 2.15 -1.07
N THR A 2 46.23 3.05 -0.99
CA THR A 2 45.18 3.03 0.05
C THR A 2 44.05 2.10 -0.37
N SER A 3 43.86 1.02 0.38
CA SER A 3 42.78 0.05 0.18
C SER A 3 41.43 0.70 0.47
N LYS A 4 40.65 0.99 -0.58
CA LYS A 4 39.24 1.34 -0.48
C LYS A 4 38.47 0.11 -0.01
N ASN A 5 38.20 0.03 1.30
CA ASN A 5 37.25 -0.92 1.85
C ASN A 5 35.86 -0.59 1.30
N LYS A 6 35.44 -1.36 0.27
CA LYS A 6 34.11 -1.28 -0.32
C LYS A 6 33.16 -1.93 0.68
N GLN A 7 32.67 -1.14 1.64
CA GLN A 7 31.62 -1.59 2.54
C GLN A 7 30.41 -1.99 1.70
N SER A 8 30.19 -3.30 1.57
CA SER A 8 28.98 -3.85 0.98
C SER A 8 27.84 -3.55 1.93
N ILE A 9 27.15 -2.44 1.70
CA ILE A 9 25.89 -2.12 2.34
C ILE A 9 24.93 -3.27 2.07
N ASN A 10 24.82 -4.20 3.02
CA ASN A 10 23.80 -5.25 2.99
C ASN A 10 22.46 -4.56 3.27
N MET A 11 21.85 -3.98 2.25
CA MET A 11 20.43 -3.61 2.27
C MET A 11 19.62 -4.91 2.28
N LYS A 12 19.61 -5.59 3.43
CA LYS A 12 18.58 -6.59 3.71
C LYS A 12 17.27 -5.84 3.80
N TRP A 13 16.50 -5.92 2.72
CA TRP A 13 15.15 -5.38 2.69
C TRP A 13 14.39 -5.91 3.91
N PRO A 14 13.85 -5.04 4.77
CA PRO A 14 13.34 -5.44 6.08
C PRO A 14 12.03 -6.24 5.99
N TYR A 15 11.44 -6.37 4.80
CA TYR A 15 10.15 -7.01 4.59
C TYR A 15 10.25 -8.46 4.12
N LYS A 16 9.54 -9.34 4.81
CA LYS A 16 9.31 -10.71 4.35
C LYS A 16 8.36 -10.71 3.14
N THR A 17 8.57 -11.66 2.23
CA THR A 17 7.76 -11.85 1.00
C THR A 17 6.24 -11.95 1.27
N LYS A 18 5.83 -12.48 2.42
CA LYS A 18 4.40 -12.57 2.78
C LYS A 18 3.72 -11.21 2.98
N ASN A 19 4.46 -10.20 3.43
CA ASN A 19 3.90 -8.86 3.64
C ASN A 19 3.72 -8.10 2.33
N TYR A 20 4.47 -8.46 1.29
CA TYR A 20 4.31 -7.89 -0.05
C TYR A 20 2.98 -8.24 -0.70
N VAL A 21 2.46 -9.45 -0.46
CA VAL A 21 1.13 -9.85 -0.97
C VAL A 21 0.05 -8.97 -0.33
N LEU A 22 0.14 -8.75 0.98
CA LEU A 22 -0.83 -7.92 1.69
C LEU A 22 -0.70 -6.44 1.34
N PHE A 23 0.53 -5.96 1.13
CA PHE A 23 0.78 -4.63 0.61
C PHE A 23 0.16 -4.45 -0.79
N GLY A 24 0.37 -5.41 -1.68
CA GLY A 24 -0.26 -5.43 -3.01
C GLY A 24 -1.78 -5.46 -2.95
N ALA A 25 -2.36 -6.24 -2.03
CA ALA A 25 -3.81 -6.24 -1.79
C ALA A 25 -4.31 -4.87 -1.29
N GLY A 26 -3.56 -4.20 -0.41
CA GLY A 26 -3.87 -2.83 0.03
C GLY A 26 -3.87 -1.83 -1.12
N VAL A 27 -2.85 -1.88 -1.98
CA VAL A 27 -2.78 -1.05 -3.20
C VAL A 27 -3.95 -1.35 -4.14
N PHE A 28 -4.29 -2.62 -4.33
CA PHE A 28 -5.43 -3.02 -5.15
C PHE A 28 -6.75 -2.45 -4.62
N VAL A 29 -6.99 -2.50 -3.30
CA VAL A 29 -8.18 -1.92 -2.66
C VAL A 29 -8.25 -0.41 -2.89
N ILE A 30 -7.12 0.30 -2.81
CA ILE A 30 -7.06 1.74 -3.10
C ILE A 30 -7.44 2.02 -4.55
N ILE A 31 -6.90 1.25 -5.50
CA ILE A 31 -7.25 1.37 -6.92
C ILE A 31 -8.75 1.16 -7.12
N VAL A 32 -9.32 0.12 -6.51
CA VAL A 32 -10.77 -0.14 -6.57
C VAL A 32 -11.56 1.01 -5.97
N GLY A 33 -11.12 1.61 -4.86
CA GLY A 33 -11.76 2.80 -4.28
C GLY A 33 -11.81 3.98 -5.26
N TYR A 34 -10.69 4.28 -5.92
CA TYR A 34 -10.66 5.35 -6.92
C TYR A 34 -11.47 5.02 -8.19
N LEU A 35 -11.45 3.77 -8.66
CA LEU A 35 -12.31 3.34 -9.78
C LEU A 35 -13.79 3.44 -9.42
N THR A 36 -14.13 3.10 -8.19
CA THR A 36 -15.48 3.22 -7.63
C THR A 36 -15.94 4.69 -7.67
N MET A 37 -15.07 5.64 -7.31
CA MET A 37 -15.35 7.07 -7.44
C MET A 37 -15.44 7.54 -8.90
N TYR A 38 -14.60 6.99 -9.78
CA TYR A 38 -14.55 7.38 -11.20
C TYR A 38 -15.79 6.94 -11.98
N LEU A 39 -16.33 5.76 -11.68
CA LEU A 39 -17.50 5.20 -12.36
C LEU A 39 -18.83 5.73 -11.81
N GLY A 40 -18.84 6.26 -10.58
CA GLY A 40 -20.04 6.82 -9.95
C GLY A 40 -20.23 8.30 -10.26
N GLU A 41 -21.47 8.77 -10.17
CA GLU A 41 -21.74 10.21 -10.13
C GLU A 41 -21.15 10.83 -8.86
N VAL A 42 -20.78 12.10 -8.91
CA VAL A 42 -20.13 12.81 -7.79
C VAL A 42 -20.98 12.79 -6.51
N ASP A 43 -22.30 12.88 -6.65
CA ASP A 43 -23.25 12.92 -5.54
C ASP A 43 -23.86 11.55 -5.21
N SER A 44 -23.36 10.49 -5.85
CA SER A 44 -23.84 9.12 -5.60
C SER A 44 -23.29 8.55 -4.29
N PHE A 45 -24.03 7.63 -3.67
CA PHE A 45 -23.58 6.89 -2.49
C PHE A 45 -22.22 6.21 -2.69
N GLN A 46 -21.96 5.74 -3.91
CA GLN A 46 -20.72 5.07 -4.28
C GLN A 46 -19.50 6.01 -4.15
N SER A 47 -19.63 7.26 -4.60
CA SER A 47 -18.56 8.26 -4.51
C SER A 47 -18.45 8.89 -3.12
N LEU A 48 -19.58 9.12 -2.45
CA LEU A 48 -19.61 9.81 -1.16
C LEU A 48 -19.31 8.91 0.04
N VAL A 49 -19.57 7.61 -0.05
CA VAL A 49 -19.44 6.68 1.08
C VAL A 49 -18.55 5.49 0.75
N LEU A 50 -18.87 4.77 -0.33
CA LEU A 50 -18.18 3.50 -0.62
C LEU A 50 -16.70 3.71 -0.96
N SER A 51 -16.40 4.66 -1.85
CA SER A 51 -15.02 5.01 -2.23
C SER A 51 -14.19 5.50 -1.02
N PRO A 52 -14.63 6.50 -0.23
CA PRO A 52 -13.91 6.92 0.97
C PRO A 52 -13.68 5.79 1.97
N MET A 53 -14.63 4.87 2.17
CA MET A 53 -14.43 3.69 3.02
C MET A 53 -13.36 2.73 2.47
N LEU A 54 -13.38 2.42 1.18
CA LEU A 54 -12.36 1.59 0.53
C LEU A 54 -10.97 2.21 0.67
N LEU A 55 -10.86 3.52 0.42
CA LEU A 55 -9.61 4.27 0.58
C LEU A 55 -9.14 4.28 2.03
N LEU A 56 -10.05 4.47 2.99
CA LEU A 56 -9.73 4.41 4.43
C LEU A 56 -9.14 3.04 4.80
N ILE A 57 -9.79 1.95 4.41
CA ILE A 57 -9.31 0.59 4.69
C ILE A 57 -7.95 0.34 4.04
N GLY A 58 -7.79 0.75 2.78
CA GLY A 58 -6.53 0.62 2.04
C GLY A 58 -5.38 1.36 2.73
N TYR A 59 -5.57 2.65 3.02
CA TYR A 59 -4.52 3.52 3.55
C TYR A 59 -4.25 3.37 5.04
N LEU A 60 -5.27 3.21 5.87
CA LEU A 60 -5.13 3.19 7.34
C LEU A 60 -5.02 1.78 7.92
N VAL A 61 -5.50 0.75 7.22
CA VAL A 61 -5.50 -0.62 7.75
C VAL A 61 -4.54 -1.52 6.98
N LEU A 62 -4.74 -1.69 5.67
CA LEU A 62 -4.00 -2.68 4.89
C LEU A 62 -2.54 -2.28 4.69
N ILE A 63 -2.27 -1.05 4.24
CA ILE A 63 -0.90 -0.56 4.03
C ILE A 63 -0.12 -0.58 5.37
N PRO A 64 -0.60 0.00 6.48
CA PRO A 64 0.15 0.03 7.72
C PRO A 64 0.33 -1.36 8.30
N TYR A 65 -0.68 -2.22 8.25
CA TYR A 65 -0.54 -3.59 8.73
C TYR A 65 0.48 -4.38 7.90
N ALA A 66 0.51 -4.19 6.58
CA ALA A 66 1.54 -4.81 5.72
C ALA A 66 2.94 -4.27 6.02
N LEU A 67 3.08 -3.01 6.42
CA LEU A 67 4.36 -2.36 6.73
C LEU A 67 4.85 -2.61 8.17
N PHE A 68 3.96 -2.70 9.16
CA PHE A 68 4.35 -2.88 10.56
C PHE A 68 4.49 -4.34 10.97
N LYS A 69 3.84 -5.27 10.26
CA LYS A 69 4.01 -6.69 10.54
C LYS A 69 5.44 -7.09 10.18
N LYS A 70 6.21 -7.61 11.14
CA LYS A 70 7.62 -8.00 10.98
C LYS A 70 7.77 -9.44 10.51
#